data_AF-A0A2G5L5W2-F1
#
_entry.id   AF-A0A2G5L5W2-F1
#
_cell.length_a   1.000
_cell.length_b   1.000
_cell.length_c   1.000
_cell.angle_alpha   90.00
_cell.angle_beta   90.00
_cell.angle_gamma   90.00
#
_symmetry.space_group_name_H-M   'P 1'
#
loop_
_entity.id
_entity.type
_entity.pdbx_description
1 polymer ?
#
loop_
_entity_poly.entity_id
_entity_poly.type
_entity_poly.pdbx_seq_one_letter_code
_entity_poly.pdbx_strand_id
1 'polypeptide(L)'
;MNDFLDKHGYRIYEGATFVLIRHHSRSTGCVHTIFLSVVVSMTILSLFFFFTLGDPTLLLVSVLVSAAYLLELERRRRDVKKVRLDFEKEEFQVLKKGKARHFMFRQVIEVVCTSEHIGSYSSAHRRTTEEYKREINVLFQDGYVMTIFSMISDFAEPEPESEELVDWLDRIVKPERRLYS
;
A
#
# COMPACT_ATOMS: atom_id res chain seq x y z
N MET A 1 7.78 5.60 -14.23
CA MET A 1 7.03 5.90 -12.98
C MET A 1 5.84 4.96 -12.67
N ASN A 2 4.80 4.83 -13.51
CA ASN A 2 3.60 4.00 -13.15
C ASN A 2 3.91 2.52 -12.92
N ASP A 3 4.68 1.88 -13.82
CA ASP A 3 5.06 0.47 -13.67
C ASP A 3 5.93 0.23 -12.43
N PHE A 4 6.79 1.19 -12.10
CA PHE A 4 7.59 1.19 -10.88
C PHE A 4 6.71 1.26 -9.63
N LEU A 5 5.75 2.19 -9.58
CA LEU A 5 4.81 2.29 -8.47
C LEU A 5 3.98 1.01 -8.32
N ASP A 6 3.45 0.47 -9.42
CA ASP A 6 2.69 -0.79 -9.39
C ASP A 6 3.56 -1.96 -8.91
N LYS A 7 4.84 -2.04 -9.32
CA LYS A 7 5.85 -3.01 -8.84
C LYS A 7 5.98 -2.96 -7.31
N HIS A 8 5.95 -1.77 -6.72
CA HIS A 8 6.04 -1.57 -5.28
C HIS A 8 4.67 -1.49 -4.58
N GLY A 9 3.58 -1.81 -5.28
CA GLY A 9 2.24 -1.88 -4.71
C GLY A 9 1.61 -0.51 -4.47
N TYR A 10 2.04 0.54 -5.16
CA TYR A 10 1.46 1.88 -5.08
C TYR A 10 0.65 2.22 -6.33
N ARG A 11 -0.43 2.97 -6.12
CA ARG A 11 -1.18 3.61 -7.20
C ARG A 11 -1.48 5.05 -6.86
N ILE A 12 -1.34 5.91 -7.85
CA ILE A 12 -1.66 7.34 -7.78
C ILE A 12 -2.93 7.56 -8.59
N TYR A 13 -3.91 8.23 -7.98
CA TYR A 13 -5.15 8.63 -8.63
C TYR A 13 -5.22 10.15 -8.62
N GLU A 14 -5.34 10.75 -9.79
CA GLU A 14 -5.45 12.20 -9.95
C GLU A 14 -6.93 12.58 -10.07
N GLY A 15 -7.36 13.52 -9.23
CA GLY A 15 -8.65 14.20 -9.32
C GLY A 15 -8.44 15.67 -9.72
N ALA A 16 -9.53 16.42 -9.86
CA ALA A 16 -9.47 17.83 -10.27
C ALA A 16 -8.65 18.70 -9.31
N THR A 17 -8.74 18.43 -8.01
CA THR A 17 -8.14 19.27 -6.94
C THR A 17 -7.36 18.44 -5.92
N PHE A 18 -7.13 17.15 -6.20
CA PHE A 18 -6.44 16.26 -5.28
C PHE A 18 -5.65 15.18 -5.99
N VAL A 19 -4.66 14.64 -5.31
CA VAL A 19 -3.98 13.39 -5.65
C VAL A 19 -4.14 12.39 -4.53
N LEU A 20 -4.55 11.17 -4.85
CA LEU A 20 -4.70 10.07 -3.88
C LEU A 20 -3.64 9.00 -4.14
N ILE A 21 -2.77 8.81 -3.15
CA ILE A 21 -1.76 7.75 -3.10
C ILE A 21 -2.31 6.60 -2.27
N ARG A 22 -2.38 5.42 -2.89
CA ARG A 22 -2.90 4.19 -2.27
C ARG A 22 -1.84 3.09 -2.28
N HIS A 23 -1.54 2.53 -1.12
CA HIS A 23 -0.67 1.36 -1.00
C HIS A 23 -1.47 0.05 -0.99
N HIS A 24 -1.44 -0.68 -2.10
CA HIS A 24 -1.97 -2.03 -2.20
C HIS A 24 -1.02 -3.04 -1.54
N SER A 25 -1.45 -3.63 -0.41
CA SER A 25 -0.73 -4.79 0.13
C SER A 25 -0.83 -5.95 -0.86
N ARG A 26 0.28 -6.31 -1.52
CA ARG A 26 0.34 -7.45 -2.46
C ARG A 26 0.08 -8.80 -1.77
N SER A 27 0.20 -8.88 -0.44
CA SER A 27 -0.15 -10.08 0.36
C SER A 27 -1.61 -10.52 0.20
N THR A 28 -2.48 -9.61 -0.24
CA THR A 28 -3.91 -9.88 -0.44
C THR A 28 -4.15 -10.97 -1.50
N GLY A 29 -3.30 -11.05 -2.54
CA GLY A 29 -3.46 -12.01 -3.64
C GLY A 29 -3.27 -13.47 -3.20
N CYS A 30 -2.16 -13.78 -2.53
CA CYS A 30 -1.87 -15.14 -2.07
C CYS A 30 -2.90 -15.64 -1.03
N VAL A 31 -3.27 -14.76 -0.08
CA VAL A 31 -4.30 -15.06 0.92
C VAL A 31 -5.65 -15.30 0.25
N HIS A 32 -6.00 -14.53 -0.79
CA HIS A 32 -7.23 -14.76 -1.56
C HIS A 32 -7.22 -16.11 -2.27
N THR A 33 -6.12 -16.50 -2.90
CA THR A 33 -6.05 -17.77 -3.62
C THR A 33 -6.22 -18.96 -2.67
N ILE A 34 -5.54 -18.93 -1.52
CA ILE A 34 -5.68 -19.97 -0.49
C ILE A 34 -7.12 -20.00 0.03
N PHE A 35 -7.67 -18.84 0.41
CA PHE A 35 -9.00 -18.80 0.98
C PHE A 35 -10.09 -19.21 -0.02
N LEU A 36 -9.99 -18.78 -1.28
CA LEU A 36 -10.91 -19.17 -2.35
C LEU A 36 -10.85 -20.68 -2.59
N SER A 37 -9.65 -21.29 -2.60
CA SER A 37 -9.53 -22.74 -2.74
C SER A 37 -10.24 -23.49 -1.60
N VAL A 38 -10.09 -23.03 -0.36
CA VAL A 38 -10.75 -23.63 0.81
C VAL A 38 -12.27 -23.47 0.74
N VAL A 39 -12.77 -22.28 0.42
CA VAL A 39 -14.21 -22.00 0.30
C VAL A 39 -14.85 -22.82 -0.81
N VAL A 40 -14.22 -22.88 -1.99
CA VAL A 40 -14.73 -23.67 -3.11
C VAL A 40 -14.76 -25.16 -2.77
N SER A 41 -13.68 -25.71 -2.21
CA SER A 41 -13.64 -27.12 -1.77
C SER A 41 -14.69 -27.42 -0.70
N MET A 42 -14.85 -26.55 0.30
CA MET A 42 -15.90 -26.71 1.32
C MET A 42 -17.30 -26.66 0.70
N THR A 43 -17.56 -25.73 -0.22
CA THR A 43 -18.88 -25.61 -0.88
C THR A 43 -19.22 -26.88 -1.66
N ILE A 44 -18.26 -27.45 -2.39
CA ILE A 44 -18.44 -28.70 -3.14
C ILE A 44 -18.73 -29.87 -2.18
N LEU A 45 -17.96 -29.99 -1.08
CA LEU A 45 -18.21 -30.99 -0.04
C LEU A 45 -19.59 -30.82 0.59
N SER A 46 -19.98 -29.60 0.95
CA SER A 46 -21.28 -29.30 1.55
C SER A 46 -22.44 -29.66 0.64
N LEU A 47 -22.35 -29.38 -0.66
CA LEU A 47 -23.35 -29.79 -1.64
C LEU A 47 -23.42 -31.31 -1.75
N PHE A 48 -22.28 -31.99 -1.82
CA PHE A 48 -22.24 -33.46 -1.87
C PHE A 48 -22.93 -34.09 -0.66
N PHE A 49 -22.59 -33.66 0.56
CA PHE A 49 -23.20 -34.17 1.79
C PHE A 49 -24.70 -33.84 1.88
N PHE A 50 -25.11 -32.66 1.44
CA PHE A 50 -26.52 -32.29 1.41
C PHE A 50 -27.33 -33.18 0.46
N PHE A 51 -26.82 -33.42 -0.76
CA PHE A 51 -27.53 -34.23 -1.77
C PHE A 51 -27.46 -35.74 -1.51
N THR A 52 -26.42 -36.24 -0.84
CA THR A 52 -26.23 -37.69 -0.60
C THR A 52 -26.72 -38.14 0.77
N LEU A 53 -26.55 -37.32 1.80
CA LEU A 53 -26.82 -37.69 3.20
C LEU A 53 -27.96 -36.87 3.83
N GLY A 54 -28.46 -35.84 3.13
CA GLY A 54 -29.57 -35.00 3.60
C GLY A 54 -29.22 -34.09 4.79
N ASP A 55 -27.94 -33.96 5.15
CA ASP A 55 -27.49 -33.17 6.28
C ASP A 55 -27.06 -31.75 5.84
N PRO A 56 -27.77 -30.68 6.28
CA PRO A 56 -27.44 -29.30 5.94
C PRO A 56 -26.31 -28.70 6.78
N THR A 57 -25.78 -29.39 7.79
CA THR A 57 -24.83 -28.83 8.76
C THR A 57 -23.55 -28.30 8.09
N LEU A 58 -23.00 -29.05 7.12
CA LEU A 58 -21.84 -28.62 6.34
C LEU A 58 -22.13 -27.41 5.45
N LEU A 59 -23.37 -27.27 4.97
CA LEU A 59 -23.79 -26.09 4.21
C LEU A 59 -23.71 -24.84 5.10
N LEU A 60 -24.24 -24.92 6.32
CA LEU A 60 -24.20 -23.81 7.29
C LEU A 60 -22.76 -23.39 7.61
N VAL A 61 -21.86 -24.35 7.84
CA VAL A 61 -20.44 -24.08 8.10
C VAL A 61 -19.78 -23.39 6.90
N SER A 62 -20.05 -23.83 5.68
CA SER A 62 -19.50 -23.21 4.47
C SER A 62 -19.96 -21.75 4.28
N VAL A 63 -21.21 -21.44 4.61
CA VAL A 63 -21.74 -20.07 4.58
C VAL A 63 -21.06 -19.20 5.64
N LEU A 64 -20.88 -19.69 6.86
CA LEU A 64 -20.21 -18.95 7.93
C LEU A 64 -18.74 -18.65 7.61
N VAL A 65 -18.01 -19.62 7.06
CA VAL A 65 -16.61 -19.43 6.62
C VAL A 65 -16.53 -18.39 5.50
N SER A 66 -17.47 -18.43 4.55
CA SER A 66 -17.55 -17.45 3.46
C SER A 66 -17.90 -16.05 3.95
N ALA A 67 -18.80 -15.92 4.93
CA ALA A 67 -19.15 -14.64 5.54
C ALA A 67 -17.97 -14.04 6.32
N ALA A 68 -17.28 -14.86 7.11
CA ALA A 68 -16.08 -14.45 7.84
C ALA A 68 -14.97 -13.98 6.89
N TYR A 69 -14.81 -14.65 5.74
CA TYR A 69 -13.89 -14.22 4.69
C TYR A 69 -14.19 -12.83 4.18
N LEU A 70 -15.43 -12.57 3.76
CA LEU A 70 -15.83 -11.29 3.18
C LEU A 70 -15.63 -10.14 4.17
N LEU A 71 -15.94 -10.37 5.45
CA LEU A 71 -15.69 -9.40 6.53
C LEU A 71 -14.20 -9.11 6.71
N GLU A 72 -13.35 -10.14 6.70
CA GLU A 72 -11.90 -9.99 6.79
C GLU A 72 -11.33 -9.28 5.54
N LEU A 73 -11.89 -9.55 4.37
CA LEU A 73 -11.56 -8.91 3.09
C LEU A 73 -11.85 -7.41 3.13
N GLU A 74 -13.03 -7.05 3.62
CA GLU A 74 -13.45 -5.66 3.77
C GLU A 74 -12.64 -4.93 4.85
N ARG A 75 -12.31 -5.61 5.96
CA ARG A 75 -11.41 -5.09 6.99
C ARG A 75 -10.03 -4.79 6.41
N ARG A 76 -9.43 -5.72 5.67
CA ARG A 76 -8.12 -5.53 5.03
C ARG A 76 -8.12 -4.41 4.00
N ARG A 77 -9.22 -4.23 3.24
CA ARG A 77 -9.38 -3.08 2.34
C ARG A 77 -9.41 -1.74 3.07
N ARG A 78 -9.98 -1.69 4.28
CA ARG A 78 -10.02 -0.49 5.14
C ARG A 78 -8.67 -0.17 5.80
N ASP A 79 -7.84 -1.19 6.05
CA ASP A 79 -6.52 -1.04 6.67
C ASP A 79 -5.42 -0.55 5.70
N VAL A 80 -5.75 -0.39 4.41
CA VAL A 80 -4.83 0.19 3.42
C VAL A 80 -4.52 1.65 3.76
N LYS A 81 -3.24 1.95 3.97
CA LYS A 81 -2.74 3.33 4.14
C LYS A 81 -3.04 4.11 2.86
N LYS A 82 -3.81 5.19 3.00
CA LYS A 82 -4.09 6.15 1.93
C LYS A 82 -3.58 7.51 2.35
N VAL A 83 -2.89 8.17 1.44
CA VAL A 83 -2.47 9.57 1.61
C VAL A 83 -3.13 10.35 0.49
N ARG A 84 -3.98 11.31 0.84
CA ARG A 84 -4.54 12.27 -0.11
C ARG A 84 -3.79 13.58 0.04
N LEU A 85 -3.34 14.13 -1.08
CA LEU A 85 -2.82 15.48 -1.20
C LEU A 85 -3.97 16.33 -1.74
N ASP A 86 -4.43 17.30 -0.97
CA ASP A 86 -5.50 18.22 -1.35
C ASP A 86 -4.89 19.57 -1.72
N PHE A 87 -5.04 19.97 -2.99
CA PHE A 87 -4.41 21.19 -3.51
C PHE A 87 -5.21 22.44 -3.18
N GLU A 88 -6.53 22.34 -3.03
CA GLU A 88 -7.36 23.50 -2.61
C GLU A 88 -7.09 23.86 -1.14
N LYS A 89 -6.89 22.85 -0.30
CA LYS A 89 -6.61 23.04 1.13
C LYS A 89 -5.13 23.06 1.48
N GLU A 90 -4.27 22.79 0.51
CA GLU A 90 -2.81 22.67 0.67
C GLU A 90 -2.43 21.75 1.85
N GLU A 91 -3.01 20.55 1.88
CA GLU A 91 -2.81 19.60 2.98
C GLU A 91 -2.59 18.14 2.54
N PHE A 92 -1.85 17.42 3.37
CA PHE A 92 -1.85 15.96 3.40
C PHE A 92 -2.94 15.46 4.34
N GLN A 93 -3.83 14.64 3.81
CA GLN A 93 -4.80 13.87 4.58
C GLN A 93 -4.36 12.39 4.60
N VAL A 94 -3.90 11.93 5.76
CA VAL A 94 -3.56 10.53 6.00
C VAL A 94 -4.78 9.82 6.57
N LEU A 95 -5.33 8.88 5.80
CA LEU A 95 -6.45 8.04 6.23
C LEU A 95 -5.91 6.72 6.76
N LYS A 96 -6.01 6.50 8.07
CA LYS A 96 -5.63 5.24 8.73
C LYS A 96 -6.77 4.78 9.63
N LYS A 97 -7.32 3.59 9.37
CA LYS A 97 -8.34 2.94 10.22
C LYS A 97 -9.54 3.85 10.56
N GLY A 98 -10.03 4.60 9.57
CA GLY A 98 -11.19 5.50 9.73
C GLY A 98 -10.90 6.83 10.45
N LYS A 99 -9.66 7.09 10.87
CA LYS A 99 -9.24 8.40 11.37
C LYS A 99 -8.44 9.13 10.28
N ALA A 100 -8.85 10.37 10.01
CA ALA A 100 -8.10 11.29 9.15
C ALA A 100 -7.17 12.13 10.03
N ARG A 101 -5.90 12.21 9.64
CA ARG A 101 -4.96 13.21 10.17
C ARG A 101 -4.59 14.16 9.05
N HIS A 102 -4.52 15.44 9.38
CA HIS A 102 -4.30 16.54 8.45
C HIS A 102 -2.95 17.18 8.75
N PHE A 103 -2.14 17.43 7.72
CA PHE A 103 -0.84 18.08 7.83
C PHE A 103 -0.68 19.09 6.70
N MET A 104 -0.40 20.35 7.01
CA MET A 104 -0.39 21.42 6.00
C MET A 104 0.92 21.42 5.19
N PHE A 105 0.86 21.75 3.89
CA PHE A 105 2.04 21.85 3.03
C PHE A 105 3.02 22.93 3.52
N ARG A 106 2.52 24.06 4.03
CA ARG A 106 3.35 25.13 4.61
C ARG A 106 4.24 24.69 5.78
N GLN A 107 3.93 23.57 6.42
CA GLN A 107 4.73 23.02 7.52
C GLN A 107 5.83 22.08 7.02
N VAL A 108 5.89 21.79 5.73
CA VAL A 108 6.91 20.91 5.13
C VAL A 108 8.23 21.66 5.03
N ILE A 109 9.27 21.07 5.60
CA ILE A 109 10.66 21.52 5.45
C ILE A 109 11.24 20.94 4.17
N GLU A 110 11.13 19.61 4.02
CA GLU A 110 11.86 18.87 3.00
C GLU A 110 11.16 17.56 2.64
N VAL A 111 11.35 17.14 1.39
CA VAL A 111 11.03 15.80 0.93
C VAL A 111 12.36 15.10 0.67
N VAL A 112 12.58 13.94 1.31
CA VAL A 112 13.84 13.19 1.20
C VAL A 112 13.57 11.73 0.88
N CYS A 113 14.52 11.09 0.22
CA CYS A 113 14.59 9.63 0.09
C CYS A 113 15.65 9.10 1.05
N THR A 114 15.26 8.22 1.97
CA THR A 114 16.17 7.51 2.87
C THR A 114 16.29 6.06 2.44
N SER A 115 17.50 5.50 2.53
CA SER A 115 17.78 4.09 2.24
C SER A 115 18.34 3.42 3.50
N GLU A 116 17.77 2.28 3.87
CA GLU A 116 18.18 1.45 5.01
C GLU A 116 18.43 0.03 4.50
N HIS A 117 19.60 -0.54 4.79
CA HIS A 117 19.86 -1.96 4.52
C HIS A 117 19.01 -2.82 5.45
N ILE A 118 18.24 -3.77 4.91
CA ILE A 118 17.33 -4.62 5.70
C ILE A 118 17.69 -6.11 5.69
N GLY A 119 18.60 -6.54 4.82
CA GLY A 119 19.06 -7.92 4.83
C GLY A 119 19.82 -8.33 3.58
N SER A 120 20.21 -9.60 3.57
CA SER A 120 20.85 -10.23 2.42
C SER A 120 20.32 -11.66 2.31
N TYR A 121 19.96 -12.10 1.10
CA TYR A 121 19.56 -13.48 0.85
C TYR A 121 20.37 -14.07 -0.30
N SER A 122 20.63 -15.38 -0.21
CA SER A 122 21.26 -16.16 -1.27
C SER A 122 20.21 -17.07 -1.89
N SER A 123 20.08 -17.05 -3.22
CA SER A 123 19.20 -17.97 -3.95
C SER A 123 20.03 -18.87 -4.86
N ALA A 124 19.48 -20.00 -5.30
CA ALA A 124 20.18 -20.94 -6.19
C ALA A 124 20.67 -20.29 -7.52
N HIS A 125 20.12 -19.12 -7.89
CA HIS A 125 20.49 -18.36 -9.09
C HIS A 125 21.30 -17.08 -8.82
N ARG A 126 21.51 -16.66 -7.57
CA ARG A 126 22.31 -15.45 -7.22
C ARG A 126 23.18 -15.69 -5.97
N ARG A 127 24.49 -15.36 -6.07
CA ARG A 127 25.48 -15.58 -5.00
C ARG A 127 25.12 -14.89 -3.67
N THR A 128 24.64 -13.64 -3.74
CA THR A 128 24.08 -12.88 -2.61
C THR A 128 23.33 -11.68 -3.20
N THR A 129 22.09 -11.44 -2.79
CA THR A 129 21.32 -10.24 -3.11
C THR A 129 21.07 -9.50 -1.81
N GLU A 130 21.48 -8.24 -1.75
CA GLU A 130 21.21 -7.34 -0.63
C GLU A 130 19.85 -6.68 -0.84
N GLU A 131 19.09 -6.53 0.23
CA GLU A 131 17.81 -5.86 0.23
C GLU A 131 17.92 -4.54 0.99
N TYR A 132 17.42 -3.48 0.38
CA TYR A 132 17.37 -2.14 0.91
C TYR A 132 15.92 -1.67 0.98
N LYS A 133 15.52 -1.19 2.15
CA LYS A 133 14.26 -0.49 2.35
C LYS A 133 14.48 0.99 2.05
N ARG A 134 13.76 1.49 1.05
CA ARG A 134 13.77 2.91 0.71
C ARG A 134 12.46 3.55 1.08
N GLU A 135 12.55 4.74 1.67
CA GLU A 135 11.41 5.49 2.13
C GLU A 135 11.48 6.91 1.61
N ILE A 136 10.41 7.34 0.95
CA ILE A 136 10.24 8.74 0.58
C ILE A 136 9.43 9.40 1.68
N ASN A 137 10.08 10.33 2.38
CA ASN A 137 9.64 10.95 3.61
C ASN A 137 9.43 12.44 3.42
N VAL A 138 8.38 12.97 4.04
CA VAL A 138 8.09 14.40 4.13
C VAL A 138 8.36 14.84 5.57
N LEU A 139 9.30 15.77 5.75
CA LEU A 139 9.71 16.30 7.05
C LEU A 139 8.91 17.57 7.35
N PHE A 140 8.38 17.65 8.56
CA PHE A 140 7.59 18.79 9.03
C PHE A 140 8.36 19.61 10.09
N GLN A 141 8.01 20.89 10.20
CA GLN A 141 8.60 21.86 11.14
C GLN A 141 8.54 21.44 12.60
N ASP A 142 7.53 20.65 12.99
CA ASP A 142 7.34 20.10 14.33
C ASP A 142 8.19 18.86 14.61
N GLY A 143 9.06 18.46 13.67
CA GLY A 143 9.89 17.27 13.74
C GLY A 143 9.15 15.98 13.37
N TYR A 144 7.88 16.07 12.95
CA TYR A 144 7.16 14.90 12.46
C TYR A 144 7.68 14.48 11.08
N VAL A 145 7.78 13.15 10.87
CA VAL A 145 8.19 12.56 9.59
C VAL A 145 7.04 11.73 9.04
N MET A 146 6.56 12.09 7.85
CA MET A 146 5.54 11.32 7.14
C MET A 146 6.15 10.52 5.99
N THR A 147 6.20 9.21 6.15
CA THR A 147 6.52 8.30 5.03
C THR A 147 5.37 8.24 4.05
N ILE A 148 5.60 8.63 2.80
CA ILE A 148 4.62 8.55 1.71
C ILE A 148 4.76 7.22 0.98
N PHE A 149 5.98 6.90 0.56
CA PHE A 149 6.34 5.66 -0.11
C PHE A 149 7.35 4.87 0.72
N SER A 150 7.20 3.55 0.76
CA SER A 150 8.10 2.60 1.42
C SER A 150 8.23 1.39 0.51
N MET A 151 9.43 1.16 0.00
CA MET A 151 9.71 0.21 -1.08
C MET A 151 10.93 -0.65 -0.72
N ILE A 152 10.99 -1.86 -1.25
CA ILE A 152 12.14 -2.77 -1.14
C ILE A 152 12.85 -2.81 -2.48
N SER A 153 14.17 -2.59 -2.49
CA SER A 153 15.03 -2.62 -3.68
C SER A 153 16.21 -3.55 -3.45
N ASP A 154 16.66 -4.20 -4.52
CA ASP A 154 17.86 -5.04 -4.54
C ASP A 154 19.15 -4.22 -4.76
N PHE A 155 19.01 -2.91 -4.95
CA PHE A 155 20.11 -2.01 -5.28
C PHE A 155 20.50 -1.18 -4.05
N ALA A 156 21.78 -0.82 -3.91
CA ALA A 156 22.21 0.12 -2.88
C ALA A 156 21.84 1.57 -3.24
N GLU A 157 22.00 1.93 -4.51
CA GLU A 157 21.79 3.29 -5.03
C GLU A 157 20.34 3.55 -5.47
N PRO A 158 19.78 4.75 -5.22
CA PRO A 158 18.42 5.11 -5.60
C PRO A 158 18.11 4.79 -7.06
N GLU A 159 16.92 4.24 -7.31
CA GLU A 159 16.42 4.06 -8.67
C GLU A 159 16.00 5.44 -9.23
N PRO A 160 16.25 5.76 -10.51
CA PRO A 160 15.87 7.06 -11.08
C PRO A 160 14.40 7.43 -10.85
N GLU A 161 13.50 6.43 -10.90
CA GLU A 161 12.07 6.63 -10.64
C GLU A 161 11.78 7.03 -9.19
N SER A 162 12.65 6.66 -8.24
CA SER A 162 12.53 7.10 -6.84
C SER A 162 12.93 8.57 -6.68
N GLU A 163 13.91 9.04 -7.44
CA GLU A 163 14.30 10.47 -7.50
C GLU A 163 13.21 11.30 -8.17
N GLU A 164 12.65 10.83 -9.29
CA GLU A 164 11.51 11.47 -9.96
C GLU A 164 10.31 11.67 -9.02
N LEU A 165 10.04 10.70 -8.13
CA LEU A 165 8.97 10.79 -7.14
C LEU A 165 9.26 11.81 -6.04
N VAL A 166 10.51 11.94 -5.60
CA VAL A 166 10.94 12.98 -4.66
C VAL A 166 10.73 14.35 -5.29
N ASP A 167 11.23 14.55 -6.50
CA ASP A 167 11.11 15.82 -7.24
C ASP A 167 9.65 16.17 -7.54
N TRP A 168 8.83 15.17 -7.87
CA TRP A 168 7.40 15.35 -8.06
C TRP A 168 6.71 15.79 -6.75
N LEU A 169 7.00 15.14 -5.61
CA LEU A 169 6.44 15.54 -4.33
C LEU A 169 6.94 16.92 -3.88
N ASP A 170 8.23 17.23 -4.00
CA ASP A 170 8.79 18.52 -3.60
C ASP A 170 8.17 19.67 -4.41
N ARG A 171 7.95 19.46 -5.72
CA ARG A 171 7.23 20.42 -6.60
C ARG A 171 5.77 20.65 -6.21
N ILE A 172 5.13 19.68 -5.57
CA ILE A 172 3.76 19.80 -5.06
C ILE A 172 3.74 20.60 -3.76
N VAL A 173 4.62 20.28 -2.81
CA VAL A 173 4.59 20.89 -1.47
C VAL A 173 5.18 22.28 -1.39
N LYS A 174 6.04 22.67 -2.35
CA LYS A 174 6.73 23.97 -2.37
C LYS A 174 6.48 24.74 -3.68
N PRO A 175 5.24 25.16 -3.98
CA PRO A 175 4.94 25.91 -5.20
C PRO A 175 5.69 27.27 -5.27
N GLU A 176 5.98 27.89 -4.12
CA GLU A 176 6.58 29.24 -4.03
C GLU A 176 8.06 29.33 -4.45
N ARG A 177 8.81 28.22 -4.51
CA ARG A 177 10.21 28.24 -5.02
C ARG A 177 10.30 28.53 -6.53
N ARG A 178 9.16 28.61 -7.24
CA ARG A 178 9.10 28.88 -8.70
C ARG A 178 9.21 30.36 -9.08
N LEU A 179 9.14 31.30 -8.12
CA LEU A 179 9.19 32.74 -8.42
C LEU A 179 10.60 33.34 -8.40
N TYR A 180 11.63 32.54 -8.12
CA TYR A 180 13.02 33.01 -8.01
C TYR A 180 14.06 32.12 -8.71
N SER A 181 13.63 31.26 -9.64
CA SER A 181 14.50 30.48 -10.54
C SER A 181 14.34 30.91 -11.99
#